data_AF-A0A3L8RYK9-F1
#
_entry.id   AF-A0A3L8RYK9-F1
#
_cell.length_a   1.000
_cell.length_b   1.000
_cell.length_c   1.000
_cell.angle_alpha   90.00
_cell.angle_beta   90.00
_cell.angle_gamma   90.00
#
_symmetry.space_group_name_H-M   'P 1'
#
loop_
_entity.id
_entity.type
_entity.pdbx_description
1 polymer ?
#
loop_
_entity_poly.entity_id
_entity_poly.type
_entity_poly.pdbx_seq_one_letter_code
_entity_poly.pdbx_strand_id
1 'polypeptide(L)'
;ECISGVAVTKCKVQKYEGVAPESIQRAALVVLENYYRDFTVYNPALLTASKSRAAKHMAGLKVYNVDGPGNNASGQSRAMIAAAARRRDSSHNELYYEEADHERRVKKRRARLVVAVEEAFTHIKCLQAEEQQKAPGEMMDPREAAQAIFPSMARALQKYLRTTRQQQYHSMESILQHLSFCITNNMTPKAFLERYLNPGPTLQYDRDRWFSKQWTLISEEAVTSGLQDGVVFVLKCLDFSLVVNVKKIPFIKLSEEFIDPKSHKFVLRLQSETSV
;
A
#
# COMPACT_ATOMS: atom_id res chain seq x y z
N GLU A 1 23.18 1.17 15.79
CA GLU A 1 22.40 2.36 15.38
C GLU A 1 20.96 1.96 15.16
N CYS A 2 20.08 2.49 16.01
CA CYS A 2 18.65 2.23 15.99
C CYS A 2 18.08 2.66 14.65
N ILE A 3 17.68 1.71 13.80
CA ILE A 3 16.94 2.03 12.58
C ILE A 3 15.51 2.31 13.01
N SER A 4 15.32 3.56 13.46
CA SER A 4 14.03 4.22 13.64
C SER A 4 13.35 4.30 12.28
N GLY A 5 12.57 3.28 11.96
CA GLY A 5 11.56 3.37 10.93
C GLY A 5 10.46 4.27 11.46
N VAL A 6 10.68 5.59 11.41
CA VAL A 6 9.64 6.57 11.70
C VAL A 6 8.67 6.52 10.54
N ALA A 7 7.63 5.69 10.65
CA ALA A 7 6.41 5.94 9.90
C ALA A 7 5.84 7.24 10.49
N VAL A 8 6.29 8.38 9.94
CA VAL A 8 5.66 9.69 10.20
C VAL A 8 4.32 9.64 9.48
N THR A 9 3.36 8.97 10.11
CA THR A 9 1.99 9.03 9.64
C THR A 9 1.48 10.41 10.04
N LYS A 10 1.59 11.39 9.12
CA LYS A 10 0.80 12.63 9.21
C LYS A 10 -0.67 12.23 9.06
N CYS A 11 -1.26 11.68 10.11
CA CYS A 11 -2.71 11.49 10.20
C CYS A 11 -3.33 12.88 10.27
N LYS A 12 -3.75 13.38 9.12
CA LYS A 12 -4.64 14.52 9.03
C LYS A 12 -5.98 14.03 9.56
N VAL A 13 -6.23 14.19 10.85
CA VAL A 13 -7.57 14.02 11.41
C VAL A 13 -8.40 15.18 10.87
N GLN A 14 -8.99 14.97 9.69
CA GLN A 14 -10.02 15.84 9.18
C GLN A 14 -11.22 15.70 10.10
N LYS A 15 -11.65 16.85 10.60
CA LYS A 15 -12.81 17.04 11.47
C LYS A 15 -14.06 16.62 10.67
N TYR A 16 -14.42 15.33 10.72
CA TYR A 16 -15.75 14.90 10.35
C TYR A 16 -16.66 15.25 11.52
N GLU A 17 -17.61 16.15 11.27
CA GLU A 17 -18.59 16.58 12.25
C GLU A 17 -19.28 15.38 12.89
N GLY A 18 -19.28 15.34 14.22
CA GLY A 18 -20.01 14.33 14.98
C GLY A 18 -19.54 14.18 16.43
N VAL A 19 -18.26 13.91 16.67
CA VAL A 19 -17.73 13.71 18.03
C VAL A 19 -16.26 14.14 18.05
N ALA A 20 -15.96 15.30 18.64
CA ALA A 20 -14.57 15.60 18.97
C ALA A 20 -14.08 14.51 19.95
N PRO A 21 -12.91 13.88 19.72
CA PRO A 21 -12.29 13.10 20.77
C PRO A 21 -11.92 14.06 21.90
N GLU A 22 -12.74 14.06 22.95
CA GLU A 22 -12.46 14.87 24.14
C GLU A 22 -11.21 14.34 24.84
N SER A 23 -10.87 13.05 24.70
CA SER A 23 -9.71 12.43 25.35
C SER A 23 -8.69 11.82 24.38
N ILE A 24 -7.45 11.65 24.88
CA ILE A 24 -6.38 10.92 24.17
C ILE A 24 -6.83 9.50 23.81
N GLN A 25 -7.55 8.80 24.69
CA GLN A 25 -8.12 7.47 24.40
C GLN A 25 -9.06 7.48 23.20
N ARG A 26 -9.98 8.44 23.14
CA ARG A 26 -10.93 8.52 22.03
C ARG A 26 -10.21 8.88 20.74
N ALA A 27 -9.23 9.79 20.80
CA ALA A 27 -8.40 10.15 19.66
C ALA A 27 -7.61 8.95 19.12
N ALA A 28 -7.04 8.14 20.02
CA ALA A 28 -6.33 6.91 19.68
C ALA A 28 -7.19 5.94 18.87
N LEU A 29 -8.43 5.70 19.29
CA LEU A 29 -9.35 4.82 18.56
C LEU A 29 -9.68 5.36 17.16
N VAL A 30 -9.97 6.66 17.04
CA VAL A 30 -10.24 7.30 15.74
C VAL A 30 -9.02 7.20 14.82
N VAL A 31 -7.81 7.37 15.35
CA VAL A 31 -6.59 7.18 14.57
C VAL A 31 -6.43 5.74 14.09
N LEU A 32 -6.76 4.74 14.92
CA LEU A 32 -6.73 3.33 14.51
C LEU A 32 -7.77 3.04 13.42
N GLU A 33 -9.00 3.51 13.58
CA GLU A 33 -10.05 3.37 12.55
C GLU A 33 -9.60 3.96 11.21
N ASN A 34 -9.05 5.17 11.24
CA ASN A 34 -8.51 5.83 10.05
C ASN A 34 -7.27 5.10 9.50
N TYR A 35 -6.40 4.56 10.35
CA TYR A 35 -5.26 3.75 9.90
C TYR A 35 -5.74 2.53 9.09
N TYR A 36 -6.72 1.81 9.62
CA TYR A 36 -7.29 0.64 8.99
C TYR A 36 -8.05 0.95 7.68
N ARG A 37 -8.57 2.18 7.56
CA ARG A 37 -9.32 2.67 6.39
C ARG A 37 -8.43 3.28 5.30
N ASP A 38 -7.45 4.10 5.66
CA ASP A 38 -6.79 4.99 4.70
C ASP A 38 -5.36 4.54 4.36
N PHE A 39 -4.75 3.65 5.15
CA PHE A 39 -3.37 3.23 4.97
C PHE A 39 -3.24 1.80 4.45
N THR A 40 -2.21 1.62 3.62
CA THR A 40 -1.82 0.32 3.08
C THR A 40 -1.21 -0.54 4.18
N VAL A 41 -1.38 -1.87 4.06
CA VAL A 41 -0.85 -2.80 5.07
C VAL A 41 0.66 -2.65 5.23
N TYR A 42 1.08 -2.49 6.49
CA TYR A 42 2.48 -2.57 6.86
C TYR A 42 3.11 -3.90 6.40
N ASN A 43 4.13 -3.80 5.53
CA ASN A 43 4.88 -4.96 5.03
C ASN A 43 6.33 -4.93 5.57
N PRO A 44 6.62 -5.59 6.71
CA PRO A 44 7.97 -5.59 7.32
C PRO A 44 9.03 -6.22 6.40
N ALA A 45 8.59 -7.07 5.46
CA ALA A 45 9.48 -7.72 4.52
C ALA A 45 10.07 -6.73 3.49
N LEU A 46 9.47 -5.55 3.27
CA LEU A 46 10.05 -4.50 2.44
C LEU A 46 11.14 -3.72 3.17
N LEU A 47 10.95 -3.44 4.46
CA LEU A 47 11.93 -2.68 5.28
C LEU A 47 13.20 -3.48 5.58
N THR A 48 13.07 -4.80 5.71
CA THR A 48 14.21 -5.70 5.90
C THR A 48 14.93 -6.04 4.59
N ALA A 49 14.33 -5.73 3.44
CA ALA A 49 14.91 -6.07 2.14
C ALA A 49 16.27 -5.38 1.93
N SER A 50 16.37 -4.08 2.22
CA SER A 50 17.63 -3.32 2.12
C SER A 50 18.71 -3.86 3.06
N LYS A 51 18.37 -4.13 4.33
CA LYS A 51 19.30 -4.72 5.32
C LYS A 51 19.78 -6.12 4.90
N SER A 52 18.87 -6.95 4.39
CA SER A 52 19.20 -8.30 3.93
C SER A 52 20.08 -8.29 2.67
N ARG A 53 19.91 -7.29 1.79
CA ARG A 53 20.75 -7.10 0.60
C ARG A 53 22.15 -6.63 0.98
N ALA A 54 22.24 -5.62 1.85
CA ALA A 54 23.52 -5.14 2.40
C ALA A 54 24.30 -6.26 3.12
N ALA A 55 23.62 -7.10 3.91
CA ALA A 55 24.23 -8.23 4.60
C ALA A 55 24.73 -9.32 3.64
N LYS A 56 24.01 -9.61 2.55
CA LYS A 56 24.46 -10.56 1.52
C LYS A 56 25.72 -10.08 0.80
N HIS A 57 25.80 -8.78 0.52
CA HIS A 57 26.99 -8.22 -0.10
C HIS A 57 28.23 -8.37 0.81
N MET A 58 28.07 -8.18 2.13
CA MET A 58 29.14 -8.41 3.09
C MET A 58 29.51 -9.91 3.25
N ALA A 59 28.54 -10.82 3.12
CA ALA A 59 28.74 -12.27 3.29
C ALA A 59 29.30 -12.99 2.04
N GLY A 60 29.21 -12.40 0.85
CA GLY A 60 29.72 -12.97 -0.41
C GLY A 60 31.24 -12.92 -0.57
N LEU A 61 31.96 -12.33 0.38
CA LEU A 61 33.40 -12.12 0.31
C LEU A 61 34.17 -13.37 0.77
N LYS A 62 34.57 -14.23 -0.16
CA LYS A 62 35.63 -15.22 0.09
C LYS A 62 36.99 -14.55 -0.02
N VAL A 63 37.62 -14.29 1.13
CA VAL A 63 39.02 -13.88 1.19
C VAL A 63 39.86 -15.14 0.99
N TYR A 64 40.48 -15.27 -0.19
CA TYR A 64 41.54 -16.25 -0.39
C TYR A 64 42.83 -15.63 0.15
N ASN A 65 43.42 -16.24 1.19
CA ASN A 65 44.78 -15.89 1.60
C ASN A 65 45.74 -16.38 0.51
N VAL A 66 46.40 -15.46 -0.18
CA VAL A 66 47.35 -15.77 -1.27
C VAL A 66 48.81 -15.68 -0.79
N ASP A 67 49.08 -15.73 0.52
CA ASP A 67 50.45 -15.68 1.03
C ASP A 67 50.80 -16.90 1.89
N GLY A 68 51.90 -17.56 1.51
CA GLY A 68 52.55 -18.66 2.23
C GLY A 68 53.07 -18.23 3.61
N PRO A 69 53.69 -19.16 4.37
CA PRO A 69 53.94 -18.97 5.79
C PRO A 69 55.07 -17.96 6.00
N GLY A 70 54.72 -16.69 6.21
CA GLY A 70 55.70 -15.61 6.40
C GLY A 70 55.09 -14.31 6.89
N ASN A 71 54.98 -14.19 8.21
CA ASN A 71 55.18 -12.98 9.01
C ASN A 71 54.56 -11.64 8.51
N ASN A 72 53.45 -11.20 9.13
CA ASN A 72 53.20 -9.83 9.65
C ASN A 72 51.69 -9.56 9.90
N ALA A 73 51.21 -9.83 11.11
CA ALA A 73 49.80 -9.69 11.50
C ALA A 73 49.33 -8.24 11.77
N SER A 74 50.22 -7.23 11.78
CA SER A 74 49.88 -5.84 12.14
C SER A 74 49.48 -4.94 10.96
N GLY A 75 50.01 -5.19 9.75
CA GLY A 75 49.69 -4.43 8.53
C GLY A 75 48.36 -4.81 7.88
N GLN A 76 47.96 -6.08 8.04
CA GLN A 76 46.70 -6.61 7.50
C GLN A 76 45.47 -5.93 8.14
N SER A 77 45.50 -5.59 9.43
CA SER A 77 44.40 -4.89 10.10
C SER A 77 44.18 -3.47 9.56
N ARG A 78 45.24 -2.70 9.31
CA ARG A 78 45.12 -1.34 8.74
C ARG A 78 44.68 -1.37 7.28
N ALA A 79 45.20 -2.30 6.48
CA ALA A 79 44.79 -2.48 5.09
C ALA A 79 43.32 -2.95 4.98
N MET A 80 42.87 -3.85 5.87
CA MET A 80 41.46 -4.25 5.95
C MET A 80 40.56 -3.10 6.41
N ILE A 81 40.97 -2.30 7.39
CA ILE A 81 40.20 -1.13 7.85
C ILE A 81 40.11 -0.06 6.75
N ALA A 82 41.19 0.21 6.03
CA ALA A 82 41.21 1.17 4.92
C ALA A 82 40.42 0.66 3.68
N ALA A 83 40.48 -0.65 3.39
CA ALA A 83 39.67 -1.27 2.34
C ALA A 83 38.18 -1.32 2.72
N ALA A 84 37.84 -1.58 3.99
CA ALA A 84 36.49 -1.50 4.50
C ALA A 84 35.94 -0.06 4.46
N ALA A 85 36.76 0.94 4.79
CA ALA A 85 36.39 2.35 4.70
C ALA A 85 36.11 2.79 3.25
N ARG A 86 36.99 2.47 2.30
CA ARG A 86 36.78 2.78 0.87
C ARG A 86 35.59 2.00 0.25
N ARG A 87 35.27 0.80 0.77
CA ARG A 87 34.11 0.01 0.33
C ARG A 87 32.79 0.45 0.95
N ARG A 88 32.81 1.11 2.12
CA ARG A 88 31.64 1.74 2.73
C ARG A 88 31.06 2.82 1.80
N ASP A 89 31.93 3.64 1.18
CA ASP A 89 31.50 4.65 0.20
C ASP A 89 30.98 4.03 -1.11
N SER A 90 31.53 2.89 -1.54
CA SER A 90 31.02 2.14 -2.70
C SER A 90 29.65 1.48 -2.46
N SER A 91 29.34 1.13 -1.20
CA SER A 91 28.11 0.41 -0.86
C SER A 91 26.83 1.25 -1.04
N HIS A 92 26.94 2.58 -0.93
CA HIS A 92 25.80 3.48 -1.16
C HIS A 92 25.34 3.47 -2.62
N ASN A 93 26.29 3.49 -3.56
CA ASN A 93 25.98 3.49 -5.00
C ASN A 93 25.39 2.13 -5.43
N GLU A 94 25.84 1.04 -4.83
CA GLU A 94 25.33 -0.31 -5.09
C GLU A 94 23.89 -0.50 -4.62
N LEU A 95 23.53 0.02 -3.43
CA LEU A 95 22.15 0.00 -2.95
C LEU A 95 21.20 0.73 -3.91
N TYR A 96 21.62 1.87 -4.46
CA TYR A 96 20.86 2.60 -5.46
C TYR A 96 20.60 1.75 -6.71
N TYR A 97 21.63 1.11 -7.27
CA TYR A 97 21.48 0.26 -8.45
C TYR A 97 20.61 -0.98 -8.17
N GLU A 98 20.74 -1.60 -7.00
CA GLU A 98 19.89 -2.73 -6.60
C GLU A 98 18.41 -2.34 -6.44
N GLU A 99 18.15 -1.15 -5.88
CA GLU A 99 16.81 -0.59 -5.76
C GLU A 99 16.22 -0.28 -7.13
N ALA A 100 16.98 0.39 -8.00
CA ALA A 100 16.59 0.64 -9.39
C ALA A 100 16.30 -0.66 -10.16
N ASP A 101 17.13 -1.69 -10.00
CA ASP A 101 16.93 -3.01 -10.58
C ASP A 101 15.69 -3.71 -10.00
N HIS A 102 15.43 -3.54 -8.70
CA HIS A 102 14.23 -4.04 -8.07
C HIS A 102 12.99 -3.37 -8.64
N GLU A 103 12.96 -2.04 -8.73
CA GLU A 103 11.88 -1.30 -9.36
C GLU A 103 11.66 -1.74 -10.81
N ARG A 104 12.74 -1.88 -11.58
CA ARG A 104 12.69 -2.35 -12.96
C ARG A 104 12.06 -3.73 -13.04
N ARG A 105 12.42 -4.65 -12.13
CA ARG A 105 11.80 -5.99 -12.04
C ARG A 105 10.31 -5.87 -11.70
N VAL A 106 9.94 -5.04 -10.73
CA VAL A 106 8.53 -4.83 -10.34
C VAL A 106 7.73 -4.28 -11.54
N LYS A 107 8.21 -3.23 -12.21
CA LYS A 107 7.59 -2.63 -13.40
C LYS A 107 7.43 -3.66 -14.53
N LYS A 108 8.46 -4.47 -14.79
CA LYS A 108 8.42 -5.55 -15.78
C LYS A 108 7.40 -6.65 -15.43
N ARG A 109 7.29 -7.03 -14.15
CA ARG A 109 6.29 -8.01 -13.69
C ARG A 109 4.88 -7.44 -13.74
N ARG A 110 4.70 -6.18 -13.36
CA ARG A 110 3.42 -5.45 -13.46
C ARG A 110 2.91 -5.43 -14.89
N ALA A 111 3.74 -5.03 -15.86
CA ALA A 111 3.34 -5.01 -17.27
C ALA A 111 2.90 -6.40 -17.78
N ARG A 112 3.67 -7.45 -17.44
CA ARG A 112 3.30 -8.83 -17.80
C ARG A 112 2.01 -9.31 -17.15
N LEU A 113 1.75 -8.91 -15.92
CA LEU A 113 0.52 -9.24 -15.21
C LEU A 113 -0.67 -8.53 -15.85
N VAL A 114 -0.54 -7.25 -16.19
CA VAL A 114 -1.60 -6.48 -16.86
C VAL A 114 -2.01 -7.17 -18.17
N VAL A 115 -1.04 -7.47 -19.04
CA VAL A 115 -1.31 -8.14 -20.33
C VAL A 115 -1.98 -9.51 -20.12
N ALA A 116 -1.46 -10.35 -19.23
CA ALA A 116 -2.02 -11.68 -19.00
C ALA A 116 -3.46 -11.64 -18.45
N VAL A 117 -3.80 -10.63 -17.64
CA VAL A 117 -5.16 -10.47 -17.12
C VAL A 117 -6.08 -9.91 -18.20
N GLU A 118 -5.63 -8.95 -19.02
CA GLU A 118 -6.40 -8.45 -20.15
C GLU A 118 -6.76 -9.58 -21.12
N GLU A 119 -5.78 -10.42 -21.50
CA GLU A 119 -5.98 -11.62 -22.34
C GLU A 119 -6.98 -12.60 -21.70
N ALA A 120 -6.85 -12.91 -20.42
CA ALA A 120 -7.75 -13.82 -19.74
C ALA A 120 -9.20 -13.30 -19.70
N PHE A 121 -9.41 -12.00 -19.50
CA PHE A 121 -10.74 -11.40 -19.53
C PHE A 121 -11.31 -11.30 -20.95
N THR A 122 -10.48 -11.18 -21.99
CA THR A 122 -10.96 -11.35 -23.36
C THR A 122 -11.46 -12.77 -23.60
N HIS A 123 -10.80 -13.78 -23.05
CA HIS A 123 -11.27 -15.17 -23.11
C HIS A 123 -12.64 -15.37 -22.45
N ILE A 124 -12.87 -14.75 -21.29
CA ILE A 124 -14.19 -14.77 -20.62
C ILE A 124 -15.28 -14.18 -21.54
N LYS A 125 -15.00 -13.04 -22.18
CA LYS A 125 -15.98 -12.40 -23.07
C LYS A 125 -16.31 -13.25 -24.28
N CYS A 126 -15.31 -13.94 -24.86
CA CYS A 126 -15.54 -14.88 -25.94
C CYS A 126 -16.40 -16.06 -25.47
N LEU A 127 -16.08 -16.67 -24.34
CA LEU A 127 -16.87 -17.76 -23.76
C LEU A 127 -18.33 -17.34 -23.50
N GLN A 128 -18.55 -16.13 -22.94
CA GLN A 128 -19.89 -15.60 -22.71
C GLN A 128 -20.65 -15.34 -24.02
N ALA A 129 -19.96 -14.93 -25.10
CA ALA A 129 -20.57 -14.74 -26.41
C ALA A 129 -20.92 -16.07 -27.10
N GLU A 130 -20.12 -17.11 -26.89
CA GLU A 130 -20.40 -18.48 -27.35
C GLU A 130 -21.56 -19.12 -26.57
N GLU A 131 -21.64 -18.90 -25.25
CA GLU A 131 -22.75 -19.37 -24.42
C GLU A 131 -24.08 -18.69 -24.75
N GLN A 132 -24.08 -17.41 -25.13
CA GLN A 132 -25.28 -16.71 -25.61
C GLN A 132 -25.86 -17.31 -26.91
N GLN A 133 -25.06 -18.06 -27.68
CA GLN A 133 -25.52 -18.77 -28.88
C GLN A 133 -26.06 -20.17 -28.56
N LYS A 134 -25.82 -20.69 -27.35
CA LYS A 134 -26.34 -21.98 -26.86
C LYS A 134 -27.72 -21.82 -26.20
N ALA A 135 -28.46 -22.93 -26.11
CA ALA A 135 -29.80 -22.95 -25.52
C ALA A 135 -29.80 -22.49 -24.04
N PRO A 136 -30.89 -21.92 -23.51
CA PRO A 136 -30.93 -21.15 -22.24
C PRO A 136 -30.68 -21.93 -20.93
N GLY A 137 -30.16 -23.16 -20.99
CA GLY A 137 -30.00 -24.07 -19.85
C GLY A 137 -28.57 -24.30 -19.36
N GLU A 138 -27.55 -23.86 -20.11
CA GLU A 138 -26.13 -23.95 -19.73
C GLU A 138 -25.56 -22.54 -19.50
N MET A 139 -25.87 -21.92 -18.36
CA MET A 139 -25.12 -20.75 -17.90
C MET A 139 -23.99 -21.26 -16.99
N MET A 140 -22.73 -21.06 -17.39
CA MET A 140 -21.58 -21.43 -16.55
C MET A 140 -21.59 -20.69 -15.21
N ASP A 141 -21.27 -21.40 -14.13
CA ASP A 141 -21.09 -20.79 -12.81
C ASP A 141 -19.91 -19.80 -12.86
N PRO A 142 -20.07 -18.53 -12.42
CA PRO A 142 -18.97 -17.56 -12.38
C PRO A 142 -17.70 -18.07 -11.67
N ARG A 143 -17.84 -19.01 -10.72
CA ARG A 143 -16.69 -19.64 -10.07
C ARG A 143 -15.97 -20.65 -10.98
N GLU A 144 -16.71 -21.39 -11.79
CA GLU A 144 -16.15 -22.29 -12.81
C GLU A 144 -15.42 -21.51 -13.90
N ALA A 145 -16.02 -20.42 -14.39
CA ALA A 145 -15.36 -19.50 -15.33
C ALA A 145 -14.04 -18.95 -14.75
N ALA A 146 -14.05 -18.53 -13.48
CA ALA A 146 -12.84 -18.08 -12.79
C ALA A 146 -11.76 -19.17 -12.70
N GLN A 147 -12.13 -20.42 -12.42
CA GLN A 147 -11.21 -21.55 -12.36
C GLN A 147 -10.62 -21.89 -13.74
N ALA A 148 -11.42 -21.80 -14.80
CA ALA A 148 -10.98 -22.08 -16.18
C ALA A 148 -9.93 -21.07 -16.67
N ILE A 149 -10.10 -19.78 -16.35
CA ILE A 149 -9.18 -18.73 -16.82
C ILE A 149 -8.01 -18.46 -15.88
N PHE A 150 -8.09 -18.82 -14.59
CA PHE A 150 -7.03 -18.53 -13.63
C PHE A 150 -5.63 -19.05 -14.04
N PRO A 151 -5.46 -20.27 -14.62
CA PRO A 151 -4.17 -20.79 -15.04
C PRO A 151 -3.40 -19.89 -16.02
N SER A 152 -4.10 -19.15 -16.90
CA SER A 152 -3.45 -18.28 -17.91
C SER A 152 -2.75 -17.07 -17.27
N MET A 153 -3.29 -16.55 -16.17
CA MET A 153 -2.74 -15.40 -15.44
C MET A 153 -1.95 -15.77 -14.17
N ALA A 154 -2.16 -16.97 -13.61
CA ALA A 154 -1.64 -17.38 -12.30
C ALA A 154 -0.13 -17.18 -12.16
N ARG A 155 0.64 -17.57 -13.18
CA ARG A 155 2.11 -17.45 -13.16
C ARG A 155 2.56 -15.98 -13.14
N ALA A 156 1.88 -15.11 -13.88
CA ALA A 156 2.21 -13.69 -13.89
C ALA A 156 1.90 -13.05 -12.53
N LEU A 157 0.75 -13.39 -11.95
CA LEU A 157 0.30 -12.88 -10.65
C LEU A 157 1.23 -13.35 -9.53
N GLN A 158 1.51 -14.65 -9.43
CA GLN A 158 2.41 -15.20 -8.41
C GLN A 158 3.82 -14.59 -8.49
N LYS A 159 4.36 -14.37 -9.70
CA LYS A 159 5.67 -13.73 -9.85
C LYS A 159 5.64 -12.27 -9.40
N TYR A 160 4.56 -11.54 -9.67
CA TYR A 160 4.40 -10.18 -9.19
C TYR A 160 4.34 -10.16 -7.65
N LEU A 161 3.41 -10.93 -7.05
CA LEU A 161 3.22 -11.01 -5.60
C LEU A 161 4.49 -11.44 -4.85
N ARG A 162 5.28 -12.38 -5.39
CA ARG A 162 6.57 -12.75 -4.79
C ARG A 162 7.60 -11.63 -4.86
N THR A 163 7.63 -10.89 -5.98
CA THR A 163 8.58 -9.78 -6.16
C THR A 163 8.26 -8.64 -5.20
N THR A 164 6.97 -8.33 -5.02
CA THR A 164 6.48 -7.30 -4.08
C THR A 164 6.35 -7.79 -2.64
N ARG A 165 6.68 -9.06 -2.38
CA ARG A 165 6.58 -9.71 -1.06
C ARG A 165 5.16 -9.67 -0.47
N GLN A 166 4.16 -9.83 -1.33
CA GLN A 166 2.74 -9.80 -0.99
C GLN A 166 2.10 -11.21 -0.91
N GLN A 167 2.84 -12.30 -1.12
CA GLN A 167 2.25 -13.65 -1.19
C GLN A 167 1.48 -14.08 0.06
N GLN A 168 1.86 -13.56 1.24
CA GLN A 168 1.20 -13.88 2.52
C GLN A 168 -0.20 -13.27 2.67
N TYR A 169 -0.55 -12.33 1.80
CA TYR A 169 -1.82 -11.60 1.86
C TYR A 169 -2.88 -12.16 0.91
N HIS A 170 -2.48 -13.06 -0.01
CA HIS A 170 -3.33 -13.55 -1.08
C HIS A 170 -3.21 -15.07 -1.19
N SER A 171 -4.21 -15.78 -0.67
CA SER A 171 -4.38 -17.21 -0.92
C SER A 171 -4.99 -17.44 -2.30
N MET A 172 -4.79 -18.62 -2.87
CA MET A 172 -5.42 -19.00 -4.15
C MET A 172 -6.95 -18.87 -4.08
N GLU A 173 -7.56 -19.30 -2.97
CA GLU A 173 -9.00 -19.19 -2.77
C GLU A 173 -9.48 -17.73 -2.76
N SER A 174 -8.77 -16.84 -2.07
CA SER A 174 -9.13 -15.41 -2.04
C SER A 174 -9.05 -14.76 -3.42
N ILE A 175 -8.10 -15.21 -4.26
CA ILE A 175 -7.92 -14.72 -5.63
C ILE A 175 -9.07 -15.22 -6.52
N LEU A 176 -9.41 -16.51 -6.43
CA LEU A 176 -10.52 -17.10 -7.18
C LEU A 176 -11.87 -16.50 -6.78
N GLN A 177 -12.09 -16.27 -5.48
CA GLN A 177 -13.30 -15.61 -4.99
C GLN A 177 -13.41 -14.18 -5.54
N HIS A 178 -12.30 -13.43 -5.56
CA HIS A 178 -12.29 -12.09 -6.16
C HIS A 178 -12.53 -12.12 -7.66
N LEU A 179 -11.92 -13.08 -8.37
CA LEU A 179 -12.09 -13.24 -9.81
C LEU A 179 -13.54 -13.58 -10.18
N SER A 180 -14.15 -14.51 -9.45
CA SER A 180 -15.57 -14.86 -9.58
C SER A 180 -16.47 -13.65 -9.32
N PHE A 181 -16.17 -12.85 -8.29
CA PHE A 181 -16.87 -11.59 -8.02
C PHE A 181 -16.71 -10.57 -9.17
N CYS A 182 -15.52 -10.44 -9.76
CA CYS A 182 -15.29 -9.61 -10.94
C CYS A 182 -16.10 -10.05 -12.16
N ILE A 183 -16.18 -11.35 -12.41
CA ILE A 183 -16.96 -11.94 -13.52
C ILE A 183 -18.45 -11.69 -13.31
N THR A 184 -18.95 -11.96 -12.09
CA THR A 184 -20.38 -11.81 -11.73
C THR A 184 -20.90 -10.39 -11.92
N ASN A 185 -20.05 -9.38 -11.68
CA ASN A 185 -20.42 -7.97 -11.79
C ASN A 185 -19.91 -7.30 -13.08
N ASN A 186 -19.49 -8.07 -14.09
CA ASN A 186 -18.98 -7.58 -15.37
C ASN A 186 -17.88 -6.50 -15.22
N MET A 187 -17.01 -6.67 -14.22
CA MET A 187 -15.94 -5.72 -13.94
C MET A 187 -14.82 -5.79 -14.99
N THR A 188 -14.08 -4.69 -15.12
CA THR A 188 -12.93 -4.61 -16.03
C THR A 188 -11.71 -5.36 -15.47
N PRO A 189 -10.76 -5.78 -16.34
CA PRO A 189 -9.48 -6.34 -15.92
C PRO A 189 -8.74 -5.45 -14.93
N LYS A 190 -8.85 -4.12 -15.11
CA LYS A 190 -8.24 -3.12 -14.23
C LYS A 190 -8.82 -3.19 -12.81
N ALA A 191 -10.14 -3.33 -12.67
CA ALA A 191 -10.78 -3.45 -11.36
C ALA A 191 -10.31 -4.70 -10.59
N PHE A 192 -10.11 -5.83 -11.28
CA PHE A 192 -9.49 -7.00 -10.66
C PHE A 192 -8.05 -6.73 -10.20
N LEU A 193 -7.25 -6.05 -11.06
CA LEU A 193 -5.85 -5.74 -10.79
C LEU A 193 -5.63 -4.74 -9.66
N GLU A 194 -6.57 -3.80 -9.45
CA GLU A 194 -6.48 -2.79 -8.39
C GLU A 194 -6.15 -3.41 -7.03
N ARG A 195 -6.79 -4.53 -6.67
CA ARG A 195 -6.58 -5.23 -5.39
C ARG A 195 -5.14 -5.71 -5.16
N TYR A 196 -4.37 -5.93 -6.24
CA TYR A 196 -3.00 -6.45 -6.16
C TYR A 196 -1.95 -5.38 -6.43
N LEU A 197 -2.24 -4.45 -7.35
CA LEU A 197 -1.31 -3.39 -7.75
C LEU A 197 -1.28 -2.25 -6.73
N ASN A 198 -2.43 -1.95 -6.13
CA ASN A 198 -2.60 -0.93 -5.11
C ASN A 198 -3.09 -1.63 -3.83
N PRO A 199 -2.18 -2.09 -2.95
CA PRO A 199 -2.58 -2.74 -1.71
C PRO A 199 -3.48 -1.79 -0.94
N GLY A 200 -4.75 -2.16 -0.83
CA GLY A 200 -5.80 -1.29 -0.30
C GLY A 200 -5.72 -1.13 1.23
N PRO A 201 -6.80 -0.62 1.84
CA PRO A 201 -6.94 -0.48 3.28
C PRO A 201 -6.55 -1.76 4.04
N THR A 202 -5.91 -1.61 5.20
CA THR A 202 -5.43 -2.75 6.00
C THR A 202 -6.52 -3.77 6.33
N LEU A 203 -7.78 -3.33 6.44
CA LEU A 203 -8.97 -4.17 6.68
C LEU A 203 -9.16 -5.30 5.65
N GLN A 204 -8.65 -5.15 4.44
CA GLN A 204 -8.84 -6.14 3.37
C GLN A 204 -8.14 -7.48 3.63
N TYR A 205 -7.24 -7.54 4.61
CA TYR A 205 -6.29 -8.64 4.82
C TYR A 205 -6.41 -9.30 6.20
N ASP A 206 -7.47 -8.98 6.95
CA ASP A 206 -7.56 -9.12 8.40
C ASP A 206 -7.97 -10.52 8.90
N ARG A 207 -8.55 -11.38 8.04
CA ARG A 207 -9.31 -12.57 8.50
C ARG A 207 -8.58 -13.49 9.48
N ASP A 208 -7.26 -13.60 9.39
CA ASP A 208 -6.44 -14.50 10.21
C ASP A 208 -5.40 -13.79 11.12
N ARG A 209 -5.35 -12.44 11.13
CA ARG A 209 -4.34 -11.68 11.90
C ARG A 209 -4.89 -11.10 13.20
N TRP A 210 -5.50 -11.95 14.01
CA TRP A 210 -6.08 -11.54 15.30
C TRP A 210 -5.09 -10.81 16.23
N PHE A 211 -3.80 -11.16 16.19
CA PHE A 211 -2.73 -10.48 16.94
C PHE A 211 -2.43 -9.05 16.47
N SER A 212 -2.76 -8.70 15.22
CA SER A 212 -2.63 -7.33 14.71
C SER A 212 -3.69 -6.37 15.27
N LYS A 213 -4.61 -6.86 16.13
CA LYS A 213 -5.67 -6.05 16.77
C LYS A 213 -5.30 -5.55 18.16
N GLN A 214 -4.23 -6.07 18.77
CA GLN A 214 -3.84 -5.63 20.11
C GLN A 214 -2.93 -4.40 20.02
N TRP A 215 -3.49 -3.24 20.30
CA TRP A 215 -2.79 -1.97 20.37
C TRP A 215 -2.62 -1.52 21.82
N THR A 216 -1.41 -1.07 22.15
CA THR A 216 -1.11 -0.44 23.44
C THR A 216 -0.97 1.06 23.24
N LEU A 217 -1.81 1.84 23.91
CA LEU A 217 -1.70 3.30 23.98
C LEU A 217 -0.66 3.68 25.03
N ILE A 218 0.35 4.45 24.61
CA ILE A 218 1.42 4.99 25.44
C ILE A 218 1.36 6.51 25.33
N SER A 219 1.19 7.20 26.46
CA SER A 219 1.19 8.66 26.54
C SER A 219 1.90 9.09 27.82
N GLU A 220 2.58 10.23 27.78
CA GLU A 220 3.15 10.87 28.97
C GLU A 220 2.05 11.53 29.82
N GLU A 221 0.97 11.97 29.19
CA GLU A 221 -0.21 12.51 29.86
C GLU A 221 -1.20 11.41 30.25
N ALA A 222 -2.06 11.71 31.22
CA ALA A 222 -3.16 10.82 31.55
C ALA A 222 -4.01 10.57 30.30
N VAL A 223 -4.22 9.31 29.91
CA VAL A 223 -4.93 8.98 28.67
C VAL A 223 -6.40 9.44 28.65
N THR A 224 -6.95 9.75 29.82
CA THR A 224 -8.27 10.36 30.01
C THR A 224 -8.26 11.88 29.86
N SER A 225 -7.09 12.52 29.75
CA SER A 225 -6.95 13.97 29.62
C SER A 225 -7.48 14.48 28.28
N GLY A 226 -7.85 15.77 28.32
CA GLY A 226 -8.24 16.57 27.16
C GLY A 226 -7.19 16.54 26.05
N LEU A 227 -7.61 16.43 24.78
CA LEU A 227 -6.68 16.54 23.66
C LEU A 227 -6.16 17.98 23.50
N GLN A 228 -4.87 18.23 23.78
CA GLN A 228 -4.25 19.56 23.65
C GLN A 228 -3.36 19.68 22.40
N ASP A 229 -3.06 20.92 22.00
CA ASP A 229 -2.12 21.16 20.91
C ASP A 229 -0.71 20.72 21.31
N GLY A 230 -0.02 20.04 20.41
CA GLY A 230 1.35 19.57 20.64
C GLY A 230 1.46 18.25 21.40
N VAL A 231 0.36 17.68 21.90
CA VAL A 231 0.37 16.36 22.55
C VAL A 231 0.90 15.30 21.59
N VAL A 232 1.79 14.46 22.10
CA VAL A 232 2.32 13.30 21.39
C VAL A 232 1.96 12.03 22.15
N PHE A 233 1.40 11.05 21.46
CA PHE A 233 1.15 9.73 22.02
C PHE A 233 1.47 8.65 20.98
N VAL A 234 1.71 7.44 21.45
CA VAL A 234 2.15 6.31 20.63
C VAL A 234 1.14 5.18 20.74
N LEU A 235 0.77 4.62 19.60
CA LEU A 235 0.01 3.38 19.50
C LEU A 235 0.98 2.29 19.09
N LYS A 236 1.25 1.36 19.99
CA LYS A 236 2.21 0.28 19.76
C LYS A 236 1.48 -1.01 19.42
N CYS A 237 1.89 -1.63 18.32
CA CYS A 237 1.55 -3.00 17.94
C CYS A 237 2.83 -3.87 18.04
N LEU A 238 2.72 -5.18 17.87
CA LEU A 238 3.84 -6.14 17.95
C LEU A 238 5.03 -5.74 17.06
N ASP A 239 4.77 -5.39 15.80
CA ASP A 239 5.80 -5.23 14.77
C ASP A 239 6.16 -3.78 14.43
N PHE A 240 5.33 -2.81 14.85
CA PHE A 240 5.51 -1.39 14.54
C PHE A 240 4.72 -0.50 15.51
N SER A 241 4.92 0.81 15.41
CA SER A 241 4.20 1.79 16.23
C SER A 241 3.76 2.98 15.38
N LEU A 242 2.60 3.55 15.71
CA LEU A 242 2.11 4.80 15.16
C LEU A 242 2.40 5.90 16.17
N VAL A 243 3.14 6.92 15.75
CA VAL A 243 3.37 8.12 16.55
C VAL A 243 2.37 9.17 16.11
N VAL A 244 1.53 9.62 17.02
CA VAL A 244 0.50 10.62 16.77
C VAL A 244 0.95 11.95 17.34
N ASN A 245 0.99 12.98 16.50
CA ASN A 245 1.25 14.35 16.91
C ASN A 245 -0.03 15.17 16.71
N VAL A 246 -0.58 15.67 17.81
CA VAL A 246 -1.80 16.48 17.78
C VAL A 246 -1.44 17.90 17.38
N LYS A 247 -2.09 18.40 16.33
CA LYS A 247 -2.00 19.79 15.91
C LYS A 247 -3.38 20.44 15.86
N LYS A 248 -3.50 21.58 16.51
CA LYS A 248 -4.69 22.42 16.46
C LYS A 248 -4.82 23.01 15.06
N ILE A 249 -5.91 22.66 14.39
CA ILE A 249 -6.29 23.25 13.11
C ILE A 249 -6.94 24.62 13.40
N PRO A 250 -6.61 25.69 12.66
CA PRO A 250 -7.27 26.98 12.81
C PRO A 250 -8.77 26.85 12.57
N PHE A 251 -9.56 27.69 13.25
CA PHE A 251 -11.01 27.72 13.08
C PHE A 251 -11.36 28.14 11.65
N ILE A 252 -11.96 27.23 10.88
CA ILE A 252 -12.47 27.53 9.54
C ILE A 252 -13.94 27.95 9.69
N LYS A 253 -14.23 29.22 9.41
CA LYS A 253 -15.60 29.72 9.34
C LYS A 253 -16.12 29.50 7.92
N LEU A 254 -17.04 28.56 7.76
CA LEU A 254 -17.81 28.39 6.52
C LEU A 254 -19.08 29.24 6.62
N SER A 255 -19.34 30.07 5.63
CA SER A 255 -20.62 30.78 5.46
C SER A 255 -21.28 30.27 4.20
N GLU A 256 -22.54 29.84 4.32
CA GLU A 256 -23.35 29.43 3.19
C GLU A 256 -24.25 30.59 2.79
N GLU A 257 -24.28 30.90 1.49
CA GLU A 257 -25.17 31.89 0.91
C GLU A 257 -26.06 31.18 -0.12
N PHE A 258 -27.38 31.28 0.07
CA PHE A 258 -28.36 30.72 -0.85
C PHE A 258 -28.59 31.69 -2.02
N ILE A 259 -28.18 31.28 -3.22
CA ILE A 259 -28.46 32.05 -4.44
C ILE A 259 -29.83 31.60 -4.97
N ASP A 260 -30.82 32.50 -4.95
CA ASP A 260 -32.14 32.24 -5.52
C ASP A 260 -32.00 31.93 -7.03
N PRO A 261 -32.52 30.79 -7.54
CA PRO A 261 -32.53 30.47 -8.96
C PRO A 261 -33.17 31.54 -9.86
N LYS A 262 -34.00 32.43 -9.32
CA LYS A 262 -34.58 33.58 -10.05
C LYS A 262 -33.62 34.74 -10.22
N SER A 263 -32.55 34.83 -9.42
CA SER A 263 -31.55 35.91 -9.49
C SER A 263 -30.75 35.91 -10.80
N HIS A 264 -30.74 34.79 -11.53
CA HIS A 264 -30.10 34.66 -12.85
C HIS A 264 -31.07 34.89 -14.03
N LYS A 265 -32.31 35.31 -13.79
CA LYS A 265 -33.27 35.58 -14.86
C LYS A 265 -33.09 37.01 -15.39
N PHE A 266 -32.55 37.12 -16.59
CA PHE A 266 -32.50 38.37 -17.33
C PHE A 266 -33.91 38.70 -17.86
N VAL A 267 -34.47 39.84 -17.44
CA VAL A 267 -35.71 40.36 -18.01
C VAL A 267 -35.34 41.17 -19.24
N LEU A 268 -35.68 40.64 -20.42
CA LEU A 268 -35.52 41.34 -21.69
C LEU A 268 -36.64 42.39 -21.79
N ARG A 269 -36.35 43.63 -21.40
CA ARG A 269 -37.28 44.75 -21.58
C ARG A 269 -37.27 45.17 -23.05
N LEU A 270 -38.24 44.69 -23.82
CA LEU A 270 -38.55 45.29 -25.12
C LEU A 270 -39.15 46.69 -24.83
N GLN A 271 -38.39 47.75 -25.09
CA GLN A 271 -38.98 49.08 -25.24
C GLN A 271 -39.72 49.09 -26.58
N SER A 272 -41.04 48.99 -26.52
CA SER A 272 -41.93 49.14 -27.67
C SER A 272 -42.10 50.62 -27.99
N GLU A 273 -41.00 51.29 -28.35
CA GLU A 273 -41.03 52.62 -28.96
C GLU A 273 -40.65 52.50 -30.43
N THR A 274 -41.55 51.92 -31.22
CA THR A 274 -41.81 52.36 -32.60
C THR A 274 -43.22 51.92 -32.98
N SER A 275 -44.14 52.88 -32.88
CA SER A 275 -45.46 52.84 -33.50
C SER A 275 -45.33 52.71 -35.03
N VAL A 276 -46.24 51.93 -35.62
CA VAL A 276 -46.47 51.76 -37.08
C VAL A 276 -46.56 53.10 -37.80
#